data_AF-A0AAW7XYE8-F1
#
_entry.id   AF-A0AAW7XYE8-F1
#
_cell.length_a   1.000
_cell.length_b   1.000
_cell.length_c   1.000
_cell.angle_alpha   90.00
_cell.angle_beta   90.00
_cell.angle_gamma   90.00
#
_symmetry.space_group_name_H-M   'P 1'
#
loop_
_entity.id
_entity.type
_entity.pdbx_description
1 polymer ?
#
loop_
_entity_poly.entity_id
_entity_poly.type
_entity_poly.pdbx_seq_one_letter_code
_entity_poly.pdbx_strand_id
1 'polypeptide(L)'
;MPSYTIDIIGVTGTAWGTFTSQGVVGTITFSDEDALGVGDNNPDTETGALPTITAVTGSLPDEWVGQTLAFGWQQQIDGSGGVDAIGMVIGGGSNFVSTHLVQYPGGTPIITGTTYTASGIENVPNEIIVCFVHGTLIETRDGHVPVEHLKIGDMVLTQDRGYQKIRWAGSFKAGPIKLLQNPKLRPVRIMAGALGNGLPKRDLLVSRQHRVFVTSKIAQRIFGSMEILIPAIKLTMMPGIHVDESVTEVQYFHFLLDQHEVVFSEGAPTESLYTGPEALKSVPADARQEILLMFPELKNMSYRTKPARYIPEKGKQMEQFVRRHIANDRPLLSG
;
A
#
# COMPACT_ATOMS: atom_id res chain seq x y z
N MET A 1 30.30 10.44 -21.66
CA MET A 1 29.15 10.27 -20.76
C MET A 1 29.72 10.00 -19.38
N PRO A 2 29.34 10.73 -18.33
CA PRO A 2 29.69 10.33 -16.97
C PRO A 2 29.20 8.89 -16.74
N SER A 3 30.04 8.06 -16.14
CA SER A 3 29.71 6.68 -15.76
C SER A 3 29.50 6.66 -14.26
N TYR A 4 28.27 6.41 -13.82
CA TYR A 4 27.93 6.37 -12.40
C TYR A 4 28.18 4.98 -11.85
N THR A 5 28.76 4.91 -10.64
CA THR A 5 29.16 3.64 -10.02
C THR A 5 28.68 3.54 -8.58
N ILE A 6 28.25 2.35 -8.18
CA ILE A 6 27.87 2.02 -6.79
C ILE A 6 28.63 0.77 -6.34
N ASP A 7 29.22 0.83 -5.16
CA ASP A 7 29.82 -0.34 -4.53
C ASP A 7 28.73 -1.22 -3.89
N ILE A 8 28.87 -2.52 -4.06
CA ILE A 8 27.98 -3.52 -3.49
C ILE A 8 28.66 -4.12 -2.28
N ILE A 9 27.99 -4.10 -1.14
CA ILE A 9 28.54 -4.58 0.12
C ILE A 9 27.92 -5.93 0.45
N GLY A 10 28.76 -6.95 0.55
CA GLY A 10 28.33 -8.25 1.04
C GLY A 10 28.00 -8.16 2.53
N VAL A 11 26.97 -8.85 2.99
CA VAL A 11 26.66 -8.91 4.42
C VAL A 11 26.31 -10.32 4.86
N THR A 12 26.43 -10.58 6.15
CA THR A 12 25.81 -11.73 6.83
C THR A 12 24.76 -11.22 7.82
N GLY A 13 23.63 -11.90 7.95
CA GLY A 13 22.48 -11.46 8.76
C GLY A 13 21.27 -11.09 7.91
N THR A 14 20.35 -10.28 8.46
CA THR A 14 19.15 -9.83 7.75
C THR A 14 19.23 -8.34 7.45
N ALA A 15 18.86 -7.95 6.21
CA ALA A 15 18.85 -6.55 5.79
C ALA A 15 17.87 -5.67 6.59
N TRP A 16 16.89 -6.30 7.27
CA TRP A 16 15.83 -5.66 8.06
C TRP A 16 16.10 -5.67 9.56
N GLY A 17 17.30 -6.07 9.98
CA GLY A 17 17.68 -6.16 11.38
C GLY A 17 19.15 -5.82 11.57
N THR A 18 19.88 -6.72 12.19
CA THR A 18 21.30 -6.58 12.40
C THR A 18 22.05 -7.33 11.29
N PHE A 19 23.00 -6.67 10.66
CA PHE A 19 23.85 -7.25 9.62
C PHE A 19 25.33 -6.93 9.88
N THR A 20 26.20 -7.86 9.50
CA THR A 20 27.66 -7.69 9.58
C THR A 20 28.23 -7.52 8.18
N SER A 21 28.95 -6.42 7.96
CA SER A 21 29.59 -6.17 6.67
C SER A 21 30.69 -7.19 6.36
N GLN A 22 30.70 -7.72 5.14
CA GLN A 22 31.76 -8.53 4.55
C GLN A 22 32.69 -7.69 3.65
N GLY A 23 32.46 -6.38 3.57
CA GLY A 23 33.17 -5.47 2.68
C GLY A 23 32.57 -5.41 1.27
N VAL A 24 33.20 -4.63 0.40
CA VAL A 24 32.80 -4.48 -1.00
C VAL A 24 33.04 -5.81 -1.73
N VAL A 25 31.98 -6.36 -2.30
CA VAL A 25 32.02 -7.61 -3.09
C VAL A 25 32.07 -7.34 -4.60
N GLY A 26 31.75 -6.12 -5.02
CA GLY A 26 31.90 -5.67 -6.40
C GLY A 26 31.29 -4.30 -6.61
N THR A 27 31.36 -3.80 -7.83
CA THR A 27 30.84 -2.47 -8.19
C THR A 27 29.92 -2.62 -9.40
N ILE A 28 28.80 -1.90 -9.40
CA ILE A 28 27.94 -1.78 -10.59
C ILE A 28 28.17 -0.42 -11.24
N THR A 29 28.11 -0.38 -12.57
CA THR A 29 28.07 0.86 -13.37
C THR A 29 26.70 0.97 -14.02
N PHE A 30 26.15 2.18 -14.14
CA PHE A 30 24.82 2.39 -14.72
C PHE A 30 24.73 3.60 -15.65
N SER A 31 23.66 3.60 -16.46
CA SER A 31 23.55 4.40 -17.68
C SER A 31 23.28 5.89 -17.48
N ASP A 32 22.65 6.30 -16.37
CA ASP A 32 22.22 7.68 -16.11
C ASP A 32 21.98 7.89 -14.59
N GLU A 33 22.15 9.13 -14.09
CA GLU A 33 21.76 9.52 -12.72
C GLU A 33 20.32 10.05 -12.66
N ASP A 34 19.83 10.62 -13.77
CA ASP A 34 18.74 11.58 -13.71
C ASP A 34 17.49 11.07 -14.44
N ALA A 35 16.61 10.43 -13.66
CA ALA A 35 15.21 10.26 -14.00
C ALA A 35 14.39 9.64 -12.88
N LEU A 36 14.98 8.78 -12.02
CA LEU A 36 14.26 8.01 -10.98
C LEU A 36 15.17 7.54 -9.82
N GLY A 37 16.14 8.36 -9.39
CA GLY A 37 16.71 8.20 -8.04
C GLY A 37 18.22 8.02 -7.90
N VAL A 38 19.03 8.82 -8.58
CA VAL A 38 20.36 9.14 -8.07
C VAL A 38 20.51 10.65 -8.02
N GLY A 39 19.94 11.29 -6.99
CA GLY A 39 20.38 12.64 -6.64
C GLY A 39 19.36 13.68 -6.28
N ASP A 40 18.10 13.45 -6.58
CA ASP A 40 17.11 14.49 -6.44
C ASP A 40 16.44 14.51 -5.06
N ASN A 41 16.19 15.74 -4.62
CA ASN A 41 15.43 16.21 -3.49
C ASN A 41 13.90 16.26 -3.77
N ASN A 42 13.43 15.92 -4.98
CA ASN A 42 12.00 15.95 -5.33
C ASN A 42 11.49 14.82 -6.29
N PRO A 43 11.16 13.63 -5.76
CA PRO A 43 10.77 12.45 -6.54
C PRO A 43 9.42 12.56 -7.31
N ASP A 44 8.66 13.64 -7.15
CA ASP A 44 7.33 13.83 -7.77
C ASP A 44 7.36 14.57 -9.12
N THR A 45 8.52 15.03 -9.60
CA THR A 45 8.66 15.83 -10.83
C THR A 45 9.28 15.12 -12.03
N GLU A 46 9.69 13.86 -11.88
CA GLU A 46 10.52 13.20 -12.90
C GLU A 46 9.70 12.35 -13.88
N THR A 47 9.83 12.64 -15.18
CA THR A 47 9.29 11.84 -16.28
C THR A 47 10.45 11.30 -17.12
N GLY A 48 10.92 10.08 -16.83
CA GLY A 48 12.05 9.45 -17.53
C GLY A 48 12.09 7.93 -17.43
N ALA A 49 13.05 7.30 -18.11
CA ALA A 49 13.26 5.85 -18.09
C ALA A 49 14.19 5.46 -16.93
N LEU A 50 13.98 4.28 -16.32
CA LEU A 50 14.83 3.78 -15.24
C LEU A 50 16.29 3.60 -15.70
N PRO A 51 17.29 3.93 -14.87
CA PRO A 51 18.69 3.65 -15.18
C PRO A 51 18.91 2.15 -15.33
N THR A 52 19.82 1.77 -16.22
CA THR A 52 20.17 0.37 -16.50
C THR A 52 21.59 0.07 -16.08
N ILE A 53 21.83 -1.11 -15.52
CA ILE A 53 23.18 -1.57 -15.20
C ILE A 53 23.93 -1.83 -16.51
N THR A 54 25.00 -1.10 -16.74
CA THR A 54 25.82 -1.21 -17.94
C THR A 54 27.05 -2.09 -17.75
N ALA A 55 27.51 -2.25 -16.50
CA ALA A 55 28.61 -3.14 -16.16
C ALA A 55 28.55 -3.58 -14.70
N VAL A 56 29.15 -4.73 -14.40
CA VAL A 56 29.39 -5.22 -13.05
C VAL A 56 30.85 -5.66 -12.90
N THR A 57 31.39 -5.59 -11.69
CA THR A 57 32.74 -6.05 -11.36
C THR A 57 32.73 -6.86 -10.06
N GLY A 58 33.85 -7.50 -9.72
CA GLY A 58 33.98 -8.27 -8.49
C GLY A 58 33.32 -9.65 -8.58
N SER A 59 32.69 -10.09 -7.48
CA SER A 59 31.96 -11.37 -7.41
C SER A 59 30.48 -11.24 -7.76
N LEU A 60 30.08 -10.14 -8.40
CA LEU A 60 28.70 -9.88 -8.79
C LEU A 60 28.29 -10.72 -10.02
N PRO A 61 27.02 -11.13 -10.12
CA PRO A 61 26.54 -11.89 -11.27
C PRO A 61 26.49 -11.05 -12.56
N ASP A 62 27.04 -11.58 -13.66
CA ASP A 62 27.02 -10.92 -14.98
C ASP A 62 25.59 -10.70 -15.52
N GLU A 63 24.62 -11.52 -15.09
CA GLU A 63 23.19 -11.42 -15.43
C GLU A 63 22.50 -10.13 -14.95
N TRP A 64 23.19 -9.33 -14.12
CA TRP A 64 22.73 -8.03 -13.68
C TRP A 64 22.86 -6.97 -14.78
N VAL A 65 23.79 -7.15 -15.73
CA VAL A 65 23.94 -6.22 -16.86
C VAL A 65 22.66 -6.21 -17.70
N GLY A 66 22.14 -5.02 -17.98
CA GLY A 66 20.88 -4.79 -18.69
C GLY A 66 19.64 -4.74 -17.79
N GLN A 67 19.75 -5.06 -16.49
CA GLN A 67 18.65 -4.87 -15.54
C GLN A 67 18.45 -3.39 -15.24
N THR A 68 17.19 -2.99 -15.06
CA THR A 68 16.84 -1.64 -14.60
C THR A 68 17.02 -1.53 -13.09
N LEU A 69 17.62 -0.43 -12.63
CA LEU A 69 17.73 -0.03 -11.23
C LEU A 69 16.56 0.89 -10.88
N ALA A 70 15.90 0.62 -9.76
CA ALA A 70 14.90 1.50 -9.18
C ALA A 70 15.26 1.76 -7.71
N PHE A 71 15.59 3.00 -7.39
CA PHE A 71 15.92 3.39 -6.03
C PHE A 71 14.61 3.71 -5.29
N GLY A 72 14.49 3.28 -4.03
CA GLY A 72 13.32 3.60 -3.20
C GLY A 72 13.27 5.09 -2.83
N TRP A 73 12.47 5.45 -1.82
CA TRP A 73 12.29 6.81 -1.27
C TRP A 73 13.55 7.47 -0.66
N GLN A 74 14.75 7.06 -1.06
CA GLN A 74 16.01 7.54 -0.51
C GLN A 74 16.45 8.79 -1.26
N GLN A 75 16.10 9.93 -0.66
CA GLN A 75 16.59 11.25 -1.05
C GLN A 75 18.11 11.34 -0.90
N GLN A 76 18.69 12.21 -1.73
CA GLN A 76 20.05 12.76 -1.67
C GLN A 76 21.19 11.89 -2.22
N ILE A 77 21.52 12.16 -3.48
CA ILE A 77 22.84 11.97 -4.09
C ILE A 77 23.18 13.30 -4.75
N ASP A 78 23.53 14.32 -3.98
CA ASP A 78 23.59 15.69 -4.52
C ASP A 78 24.79 15.93 -5.47
N GLY A 79 25.62 14.91 -5.73
CA GLY A 79 26.77 14.97 -6.63
C GLY A 79 27.79 16.06 -6.26
N SER A 80 27.61 16.72 -5.12
CA SER A 80 28.22 18.01 -4.81
C SER A 80 29.05 17.97 -3.53
N GLY A 81 29.89 16.94 -3.44
CA GLY A 81 31.10 16.98 -2.61
C GLY A 81 31.14 15.96 -1.49
N GLY A 82 32.21 15.16 -1.50
CA GLY A 82 32.43 14.09 -0.53
C GLY A 82 31.92 12.77 -1.07
N VAL A 83 32.66 11.68 -0.82
CA VAL A 83 32.33 10.34 -1.30
C VAL A 83 31.04 9.88 -0.62
N ASP A 84 29.91 9.90 -1.32
CA ASP A 84 28.71 9.19 -0.90
C ASP A 84 28.97 7.70 -1.07
N ALA A 85 29.37 7.02 0.01
CA ALA A 85 29.49 5.57 0.02
C ALA A 85 28.08 4.98 0.08
N ILE A 86 27.62 4.44 -1.05
CA ILE A 86 26.38 3.70 -1.18
C ILE A 86 26.73 2.21 -1.17
N GLY A 87 26.09 1.44 -0.30
CA GLY A 87 26.24 -0.02 -0.26
C GLY A 87 24.92 -0.72 -0.57
N MET A 88 24.85 -1.49 -1.66
CA MET A 88 23.74 -2.43 -1.87
C MET A 88 23.98 -3.73 -1.10
N VAL A 89 22.98 -4.20 -0.37
CA VAL A 89 23.09 -5.37 0.50
C VAL A 89 22.52 -6.62 -0.18
N ILE A 90 23.36 -7.64 -0.43
CA ILE A 90 22.93 -8.95 -0.94
C ILE A 90 22.96 -9.98 0.20
N GLY A 91 21.81 -10.56 0.53
CA GLY A 91 21.69 -11.72 1.43
C GLY A 91 21.54 -13.03 0.66
N GLY A 92 22.21 -14.09 1.10
CA GLY A 92 22.13 -15.41 0.46
C GLY A 92 20.78 -16.09 0.68
N GLY A 93 20.00 -16.25 -0.40
CA GLY A 93 18.77 -17.06 -0.41
C GLY A 93 17.73 -16.57 -1.42
N SER A 94 17.78 -17.11 -2.64
CA SER A 94 16.76 -17.25 -3.72
C SER A 94 15.60 -16.27 -3.93
N ASN A 95 15.52 -15.09 -3.29
CA ASN A 95 14.44 -14.14 -3.49
C ASN A 95 15.01 -12.72 -3.60
N PHE A 96 14.84 -12.16 -4.80
CA PHE A 96 14.84 -10.75 -5.19
C PHE A 96 15.50 -9.74 -4.22
N VAL A 97 16.55 -9.10 -4.74
CA VAL A 97 17.29 -7.98 -4.14
C VAL A 97 16.32 -6.86 -3.74
N SER A 98 16.09 -6.69 -2.44
CA SER A 98 15.54 -5.43 -1.94
C SER A 98 16.70 -4.44 -1.92
N THR A 99 16.78 -3.60 -2.96
CA THR A 99 17.78 -2.54 -3.10
C THR A 99 17.58 -1.52 -1.98
N HIS A 100 18.38 -1.61 -0.93
CA HIS A 100 18.46 -0.56 0.09
C HIS A 100 19.80 0.11 -0.06
N LEU A 101 19.80 1.41 -0.34
CA LEU A 101 20.98 2.22 -0.12
C LEU A 101 21.05 2.45 1.39
N VAL A 102 22.23 2.37 1.99
CA VAL A 102 22.40 2.83 3.37
C VAL A 102 23.24 4.06 3.29
N GLN A 103 22.66 5.22 3.60
CA GLN A 103 23.44 6.43 3.81
C GLN A 103 24.11 6.34 5.17
N TYR A 104 25.43 6.42 5.20
CA TYR A 104 26.17 6.33 6.45
C TYR A 104 26.19 7.67 7.17
N PRO A 105 25.95 7.71 8.49
CA PRO A 105 26.05 8.94 9.26
C PRO A 105 27.40 9.62 9.02
N GLY A 106 27.35 10.86 8.52
CA GLY A 106 28.53 11.69 8.30
C GLY A 106 29.49 11.21 7.19
N GLY A 107 29.02 10.40 6.23
CA GLY A 107 29.88 9.91 5.13
C GLY A 107 30.94 8.90 5.56
N THR A 108 30.76 8.28 6.74
CA THR A 108 31.75 7.32 7.27
C THR A 108 31.63 5.99 6.53
N PRO A 109 32.71 5.44 5.94
CA PRO A 109 32.65 4.15 5.24
C PRO A 109 32.21 3.01 6.16
N ILE A 110 31.46 2.04 5.62
CA ILE A 110 31.25 0.76 6.32
C ILE A 110 32.60 0.09 6.57
N ILE A 111 32.79 -0.37 7.80
CA ILE A 111 33.96 -1.11 8.22
C ILE A 111 33.65 -2.60 8.11
N THR A 112 34.43 -3.30 7.29
CA THR A 112 34.39 -4.77 7.17
C THR A 112 34.49 -5.43 8.54
N GLY A 113 33.61 -6.40 8.81
CA GLY A 113 33.54 -7.11 10.08
C GLY A 113 32.76 -6.38 11.18
N THR A 114 32.31 -5.15 10.95
CA THR A 114 31.46 -4.43 11.91
C THR A 114 29.99 -4.80 11.71
N THR A 115 29.30 -4.91 12.85
CA THR A 115 27.88 -5.20 12.91
C THR A 115 27.09 -3.90 13.03
N TYR A 116 26.15 -3.71 12.11
CA TYR A 116 25.27 -2.55 12.01
C TYR A 116 23.83 -2.98 12.27
N THR A 117 23.06 -2.09 12.89
CA THR A 117 21.60 -2.23 12.99
C THR A 117 20.97 -1.26 12.01
N ALA A 118 20.19 -1.76 11.06
CA ALA A 118 19.40 -0.91 10.19
C ALA A 118 18.39 -0.12 11.03
N SER A 119 18.54 1.20 11.07
CA SER A 119 17.63 2.13 11.74
C SER A 119 17.31 3.23 10.75
N GLY A 120 16.04 3.37 10.35
CA GLY A 120 15.63 4.36 9.35
C GLY A 120 14.72 3.85 8.25
N ILE A 121 14.17 2.64 8.37
CA ILE A 121 12.98 2.28 7.61
C ILE A 121 11.91 2.08 8.65
N GLU A 122 11.02 3.07 8.78
CA GLU A 122 9.66 2.71 9.16
C GLU A 122 9.28 1.63 8.17
N ASN A 123 9.23 0.38 8.65
CA ASN A 123 8.54 -0.69 7.95
C ASN A 123 7.29 -0.05 7.38
N VAL A 124 7.19 0.13 6.06
CA VAL A 124 5.93 0.53 5.44
C VAL A 124 5.01 -0.61 5.83
N PRO A 125 4.20 -0.44 6.88
CA PRO A 125 3.84 -1.58 7.71
C PRO A 125 2.83 -2.34 6.92
N ASN A 126 3.19 -3.48 6.31
CA ASN A 126 2.34 -4.35 5.46
C ASN A 126 0.98 -3.70 5.24
N GLU A 127 0.91 -2.69 4.35
CA GLU A 127 -0.11 -1.64 4.40
C GLU A 127 -1.51 -2.24 4.19
N ILE A 128 -2.12 -2.71 5.28
CA ILE A 128 -3.55 -2.97 5.41
C ILE A 128 -4.16 -1.58 5.56
N ILE A 129 -4.15 -0.80 4.49
CA ILE A 129 -4.84 0.48 4.47
C ILE A 129 -6.05 0.29 3.56
N VAL A 130 -7.23 0.39 4.18
CA VAL A 130 -8.54 0.40 3.53
C VAL A 130 -8.71 1.79 2.92
N CYS A 131 -8.70 1.86 1.58
CA CYS A 131 -8.72 3.14 0.86
C CYS A 131 -9.63 3.10 -0.36
N PHE A 132 -10.18 4.27 -0.69
CA PHE A 132 -10.79 4.58 -1.98
C PHE A 132 -9.74 5.16 -2.92
N VAL A 133 -9.90 4.97 -4.22
CA VAL A 133 -9.03 5.62 -5.22
C VAL A 133 -9.57 7.01 -5.58
N HIS A 134 -8.68 7.93 -5.94
CA HIS A 134 -9.01 9.26 -6.48
C HIS A 134 -10.19 9.23 -7.45
N GLY A 135 -11.10 10.20 -7.33
CA GLY A 135 -12.28 10.33 -8.18
C GLY A 135 -13.46 9.45 -7.77
N THR A 136 -13.30 8.56 -6.78
CA THR A 136 -14.41 7.78 -6.20
C THR A 136 -15.44 8.72 -5.57
N LEU A 137 -16.68 8.65 -6.03
CA LEU A 137 -17.78 9.46 -5.50
C LEU A 137 -18.35 8.84 -4.23
N ILE A 138 -18.40 9.62 -3.16
CA ILE A 138 -18.99 9.26 -1.87
C ILE A 138 -20.34 9.96 -1.71
N GLU A 139 -21.36 9.24 -1.22
CA GLU A 139 -22.65 9.86 -0.90
C GLU A 139 -22.54 10.72 0.36
N THR A 140 -22.78 12.02 0.19
CA THR A 140 -22.76 13.02 1.26
C THR A 140 -24.07 13.79 1.31
N ARG A 141 -24.23 14.62 2.35
CA ARG A 141 -25.38 15.52 2.47
C ARG A 141 -25.51 16.49 1.30
N ASP A 142 -24.39 16.87 0.69
CA ASP A 142 -24.33 17.82 -0.42
C ASP A 142 -24.33 17.11 -1.79
N GLY A 143 -24.66 15.82 -1.81
CA GLY A 143 -24.69 14.98 -3.01
C GLY A 143 -23.45 14.07 -3.13
N HIS A 144 -23.16 13.66 -4.36
CA HIS A 144 -22.01 12.81 -4.66
C HIS A 144 -20.73 13.65 -4.73
N VAL A 145 -19.83 13.49 -3.75
CA VAL A 145 -18.59 14.26 -3.65
C VAL A 145 -17.39 13.34 -3.90
N PRO A 146 -16.43 13.72 -4.76
CA PRO A 146 -15.19 12.97 -4.93
C PRO A 146 -14.43 12.87 -3.61
N VAL A 147 -13.89 11.68 -3.32
CA VAL A 147 -13.25 11.38 -2.03
C VAL A 147 -12.09 12.33 -1.69
N GLU A 148 -11.36 12.83 -2.69
CA GLU A 148 -10.27 13.79 -2.54
C GLU A 148 -10.72 15.19 -2.09
N HIS A 149 -12.01 15.51 -2.21
CA HIS A 149 -12.58 16.78 -1.78
C HIS A 149 -13.19 16.71 -0.38
N LEU A 150 -13.33 15.51 0.20
CA LEU A 150 -13.87 15.33 1.54
C LEU A 150 -12.92 15.86 2.61
N LYS A 151 -13.48 16.58 3.57
CA LYS A 151 -12.75 17.22 4.66
C LYS A 151 -13.37 16.89 6.01
N ILE A 152 -12.58 17.08 7.06
CA ILE A 152 -13.08 17.04 8.44
C ILE A 152 -14.24 18.02 8.56
N GLY A 153 -15.40 17.53 8.99
CA GLY A 153 -16.61 18.34 9.01
C GLY A 153 -17.72 17.82 8.12
N ASP A 154 -17.37 17.22 6.99
CA ASP A 154 -18.34 16.84 5.97
C ASP A 154 -19.22 15.70 6.46
N MET A 155 -20.45 15.64 5.93
CA MET A 155 -21.49 14.74 6.39
C MET A 155 -21.70 13.62 5.37
N VAL A 156 -21.19 12.43 5.66
CA VAL A 156 -21.26 11.24 4.79
C VAL A 156 -22.48 10.40 5.16
N LEU A 157 -23.23 9.90 4.17
CA LEU A 157 -24.36 9.01 4.42
C LEU A 157 -23.86 7.64 4.89
N THR A 158 -24.37 7.17 6.02
CA THR A 158 -24.13 5.82 6.54
C THR A 158 -25.40 4.99 6.54
N GLN A 159 -25.23 3.67 6.45
CA GLN A 159 -26.35 2.75 6.30
C GLN A 159 -27.30 2.74 7.52
N ASP A 160 -26.77 2.84 8.74
CA ASP A 160 -27.57 2.67 9.96
C ASP A 160 -27.91 3.97 10.69
N ARG A 161 -27.11 5.02 10.50
CA ARG A 161 -27.17 6.25 11.33
C ARG A 161 -27.34 7.53 10.52
N GLY A 162 -27.75 7.41 9.26
CA GLY A 162 -27.93 8.57 8.38
C GLY A 162 -26.61 9.31 8.18
N TYR A 163 -26.65 10.64 8.11
CA TYR A 163 -25.44 11.42 7.87
C TYR A 163 -24.56 11.51 9.10
N GLN A 164 -23.29 11.13 8.96
CA GLN A 164 -22.27 11.14 10.01
C GLN A 164 -21.08 12.03 9.62
N LYS A 165 -20.49 12.68 10.62
CA LYS A 165 -19.43 13.66 10.43
C LYS A 165 -18.08 12.99 10.20
N ILE A 166 -17.37 13.40 9.16
CA ILE A 166 -15.95 13.05 8.98
C ILE A 166 -15.14 13.65 10.11
N ARG A 167 -14.42 12.78 10.81
CA ARG A 167 -13.55 13.13 11.93
C ARG A 167 -12.10 13.30 11.50
N TRP A 168 -11.69 12.56 10.49
CA TRP A 168 -10.38 12.67 9.88
C TRP A 168 -10.44 12.20 8.43
N ALA A 169 -9.61 12.80 7.58
CA ALA A 169 -9.43 12.39 6.20
C ALA A 169 -7.94 12.46 5.87
N GLY A 170 -7.44 11.45 5.17
CA GLY A 170 -6.05 11.40 4.75
C GLY A 170 -5.90 10.71 3.40
N SER A 171 -4.71 10.89 2.83
CA SER A 171 -4.41 10.36 1.50
C SER A 171 -2.98 9.82 1.43
N PHE A 172 -2.75 9.01 0.41
CA PHE A 172 -1.48 8.36 0.14
C PHE A 172 -1.31 8.20 -1.37
N LYS A 173 -0.16 8.58 -1.91
CA LYS A 173 0.16 8.40 -3.34
C LYS A 173 1.18 7.28 -3.51
N ALA A 174 0.96 6.44 -4.53
CA ALA A 174 1.90 5.43 -4.99
C ALA A 174 2.13 5.63 -6.49
N GLY A 175 3.29 6.21 -6.82
CA GLY A 175 3.76 6.31 -8.21
C GLY A 175 4.29 4.98 -8.76
N PRO A 176 4.78 4.99 -10.02
CA PRO A 176 5.19 3.77 -10.73
C PRO A 176 6.21 2.91 -9.99
N ILE A 177 7.26 3.51 -9.42
CA ILE A 177 8.30 2.79 -8.66
C ILE A 177 7.67 2.03 -7.48
N LYS A 178 6.79 2.69 -6.73
CA LYS A 178 6.15 2.09 -5.55
C LYS A 178 5.25 0.92 -5.93
N LEU A 179 4.57 0.98 -7.07
CA LEU A 179 3.76 -0.12 -7.60
C LEU A 179 4.60 -1.27 -8.17
N LEU A 180 5.78 -0.99 -8.73
CA LEU A 180 6.73 -2.03 -9.16
C LEU A 180 7.32 -2.78 -7.97
N GLN A 181 7.76 -2.05 -6.94
CA GLN A 181 8.33 -2.62 -5.71
C GLN A 181 7.27 -3.36 -4.87
N ASN A 182 6.03 -2.87 -4.88
CA ASN A 182 4.93 -3.50 -4.16
C ASN A 182 3.67 -3.61 -5.04
N PRO A 183 3.57 -4.66 -5.89
CA PRO A 183 2.40 -4.92 -6.72
C PRO A 183 1.09 -5.05 -5.94
N LYS A 184 1.15 -5.31 -4.62
CA LYS A 184 -0.05 -5.40 -3.76
C LYS A 184 -0.72 -4.04 -3.54
N LEU A 185 -0.06 -2.94 -3.87
CA LEU A 185 -0.63 -1.60 -3.87
C LEU A 185 -1.54 -1.33 -5.08
N ARG A 186 -1.57 -2.21 -6.09
CA ARG A 186 -2.52 -2.08 -7.19
C ARG A 186 -3.96 -2.35 -6.71
N PRO A 187 -4.92 -1.49 -7.10
CA PRO A 187 -6.28 -1.56 -6.62
C PRO A 187 -7.02 -2.78 -7.15
N VAL A 188 -8.11 -3.13 -6.48
CA VAL A 188 -9.15 -3.99 -7.04
C VAL A 188 -10.17 -3.10 -7.74
N ARG A 189 -10.44 -3.39 -9.01
CA ARG A 189 -11.54 -2.81 -9.78
C ARG A 189 -12.78 -3.69 -9.60
N ILE A 190 -13.86 -3.07 -9.18
CA ILE A 190 -15.20 -3.65 -9.12
C ILE A 190 -16.00 -2.94 -10.23
N MET A 191 -16.26 -3.65 -11.32
CA MET A 191 -16.94 -3.06 -12.48
C MET A 191 -18.39 -2.68 -12.14
N ALA A 192 -18.92 -1.69 -12.86
CA ALA A 192 -20.32 -1.29 -12.71
C ALA A 192 -21.27 -2.52 -12.77
N GLY A 193 -22.18 -2.62 -11.79
CA GLY A 193 -23.14 -3.72 -11.68
C GLY A 193 -22.62 -5.04 -11.10
N ALA A 194 -21.31 -5.21 -10.88
CA ALA A 194 -20.71 -6.50 -10.49
C ALA A 194 -21.13 -7.03 -9.11
N LEU A 195 -21.61 -6.17 -8.20
CA LEU A 195 -22.08 -6.58 -6.87
C LEU A 195 -23.56 -7.02 -6.86
N GLY A 196 -24.31 -6.71 -7.93
CA GLY A 196 -25.74 -6.93 -8.06
C GLY A 196 -26.57 -5.65 -7.93
N ASN A 197 -27.84 -5.72 -8.33
CA ASN A 197 -28.81 -4.60 -8.32
C ASN A 197 -28.33 -3.33 -9.07
N GLY A 198 -27.47 -3.49 -10.07
CA GLY A 198 -26.88 -2.35 -10.79
C GLY A 198 -25.79 -1.61 -10.00
N LEU A 199 -25.21 -2.23 -8.96
CA LEU A 199 -24.15 -1.65 -8.15
C LEU A 199 -22.79 -2.33 -8.36
N PRO A 200 -21.69 -1.57 -8.30
CA PRO A 200 -21.63 -0.09 -8.21
C PRO A 200 -22.18 0.58 -9.49
N LYS A 201 -22.57 1.86 -9.41
CA LYS A 201 -23.14 2.63 -10.53
C LYS A 201 -22.10 2.94 -11.62
N ARG A 202 -20.83 3.04 -11.21
CA ARG A 202 -19.64 3.19 -12.04
C ARG A 202 -18.58 2.22 -11.54
N ASP A 203 -17.53 2.00 -12.32
CA ASP A 203 -16.39 1.23 -11.85
C ASP A 203 -15.83 1.83 -10.56
N LEU A 204 -15.75 1.00 -9.52
CA LEU A 204 -15.24 1.36 -8.21
C LEU A 204 -13.83 0.76 -8.05
N LEU A 205 -12.83 1.61 -7.78
CA LEU A 205 -11.47 1.18 -7.48
C LEU A 205 -11.18 1.39 -6.01
N VAL A 206 -10.75 0.33 -5.34
CA VAL A 206 -10.44 0.33 -3.91
C VAL A 206 -9.16 -0.44 -3.63
N SER A 207 -8.53 -0.18 -2.49
CA SER A 207 -7.38 -0.99 -2.06
C SER A 207 -7.80 -2.45 -1.85
N ARG A 208 -6.84 -3.37 -1.98
CA ARG A 208 -7.11 -4.83 -1.93
C ARG A 208 -7.84 -5.27 -0.66
N GLN A 209 -7.55 -4.66 0.49
CA GLN A 209 -8.14 -5.01 1.77
C GLN A 209 -9.42 -4.23 2.09
N HIS A 210 -9.81 -3.26 1.26
CA HIS A 210 -11.04 -2.51 1.45
C HIS A 210 -12.23 -3.45 1.46
N ARG A 211 -13.03 -3.40 2.53
CA ARG A 211 -14.15 -4.33 2.66
C ARG A 211 -15.41 -3.78 2.00
N VAL A 212 -16.02 -4.66 1.22
CA VAL A 212 -17.29 -4.44 0.56
C VAL A 212 -18.39 -5.05 1.42
N PHE A 213 -19.49 -4.33 1.58
CA PHE A 213 -20.66 -4.85 2.27
C PHE A 213 -21.37 -5.88 1.38
N VAL A 214 -21.78 -6.97 2.00
CA VAL A 214 -22.48 -8.08 1.34
C VAL A 214 -23.68 -8.44 2.19
N THR A 215 -24.82 -8.63 1.55
CA THR A 215 -26.03 -9.15 2.19
C THR A 215 -26.54 -10.34 1.38
N SER A 216 -26.54 -11.54 1.98
CA SER A 216 -27.03 -12.72 1.29
C SER A 216 -27.39 -13.88 2.23
N LYS A 217 -28.34 -14.71 1.78
CA LYS A 217 -28.66 -16.00 2.45
C LYS A 217 -27.47 -16.96 2.44
N ILE A 218 -26.53 -16.81 1.51
CA ILE A 218 -25.30 -17.62 1.47
C ILE A 218 -24.36 -17.19 2.60
N ALA A 219 -24.23 -15.87 2.85
CA ALA A 219 -23.48 -15.34 3.97
C ALA A 219 -24.05 -15.86 5.31
N GLN A 220 -25.38 -15.82 5.48
CA GLN A 220 -26.05 -16.35 6.67
C GLN A 220 -25.71 -17.83 6.92
N ARG A 221 -25.66 -18.66 5.87
CA ARG A 221 -25.38 -20.10 6.00
C ARG A 221 -23.91 -20.43 6.30
N ILE A 222 -22.97 -19.60 5.84
CA ILE A 222 -21.53 -19.87 6.01
C ILE A 222 -20.98 -19.20 7.26
N PHE A 223 -21.38 -17.96 7.50
CA PHE A 223 -20.83 -17.11 8.56
C PHE A 223 -21.77 -16.93 9.75
N GLY A 224 -23.02 -17.37 9.64
CA GLY A 224 -24.04 -17.12 10.66
C GLY A 224 -24.57 -15.69 10.68
N SER A 225 -24.18 -14.85 9.72
CA SER A 225 -24.63 -13.46 9.57
C SER A 225 -25.08 -13.20 8.14
N MET A 226 -26.26 -12.60 7.97
CA MET A 226 -26.80 -12.19 6.67
C MET A 226 -25.95 -11.08 6.05
N GLU A 227 -25.47 -10.17 6.89
CA GLU A 227 -24.70 -8.98 6.50
C GLU A 227 -23.25 -9.10 6.97
N ILE A 228 -22.31 -8.95 6.04
CA ILE A 228 -20.87 -9.08 6.30
C ILE A 228 -20.07 -7.99 5.57
N LEU A 229 -18.84 -7.79 6.03
CA LEU A 229 -17.81 -6.99 5.34
C LEU A 229 -16.69 -7.91 4.87
N ILE A 230 -16.50 -8.02 3.56
CA ILE A 230 -15.49 -8.92 2.95
C ILE A 230 -14.46 -8.12 2.14
N PRO A 231 -13.14 -8.39 2.30
CA PRO A 231 -12.10 -7.68 1.54
C PRO A 231 -12.28 -7.85 0.02
N ALA A 232 -12.12 -6.76 -0.75
CA ALA A 232 -12.28 -6.76 -2.20
C ALA A 232 -11.39 -7.80 -2.90
N ILE A 233 -10.16 -8.02 -2.42
CA ILE A 233 -9.25 -9.04 -2.97
C ILE A 233 -9.78 -10.47 -2.85
N LYS A 234 -10.70 -10.73 -1.91
CA LYS A 234 -11.34 -12.05 -1.77
C LYS A 234 -12.49 -12.24 -2.75
N LEU A 235 -12.95 -11.17 -3.39
CA LEU A 235 -14.04 -11.18 -4.37
C LEU A 235 -13.57 -11.30 -5.82
N THR A 236 -12.26 -11.34 -6.10
CA THR A 236 -11.73 -11.34 -7.48
C THR A 236 -12.05 -12.59 -8.31
N MET A 237 -12.69 -13.60 -7.73
CA MET A 237 -13.25 -14.73 -8.49
C MET A 237 -14.66 -14.42 -9.02
N MET A 238 -15.33 -13.40 -8.51
CA MET A 238 -16.63 -12.96 -9.02
C MET A 238 -16.46 -12.31 -10.40
N PRO A 239 -17.40 -12.54 -11.33
CA PRO A 239 -17.41 -11.83 -12.61
C PRO A 239 -17.38 -10.30 -12.41
N GLY A 240 -16.53 -9.62 -13.17
CA GLY A 240 -16.42 -8.16 -13.12
C GLY A 240 -15.60 -7.60 -11.95
N ILE A 241 -14.93 -8.44 -11.15
CA ILE A 241 -14.06 -7.99 -10.04
C ILE A 241 -12.65 -8.55 -10.24
N HIS A 242 -11.65 -7.68 -10.33
CA HIS A 242 -10.26 -8.10 -10.58
C HIS A 242 -9.25 -7.08 -10.03
N VAL A 243 -8.01 -7.52 -9.82
CA VAL A 243 -6.90 -6.58 -9.60
C VAL A 243 -6.63 -5.85 -10.92
N ASP A 244 -6.58 -4.52 -10.88
CA ASP A 244 -6.28 -3.72 -12.05
C ASP A 244 -4.77 -3.56 -12.23
N GLU A 245 -4.18 -4.42 -13.06
CA GLU A 245 -2.75 -4.41 -13.39
C GLU A 245 -2.38 -3.27 -14.36
N SER A 246 -3.36 -2.60 -14.97
CA SER A 246 -3.11 -1.49 -15.91
C SER A 246 -2.80 -0.16 -15.21
N VAL A 247 -3.07 -0.07 -13.90
CA VAL A 247 -2.80 1.12 -13.09
C VAL A 247 -1.28 1.26 -12.86
N THR A 248 -0.72 2.33 -13.40
CA THR A 248 0.72 2.67 -13.31
C THR A 248 1.02 3.68 -12.18
N GLU A 249 0.01 4.38 -11.68
CA GLU A 249 0.07 5.21 -10.49
C GLU A 249 -1.30 5.27 -9.81
N VAL A 250 -1.33 5.47 -8.50
CA VAL A 250 -2.59 5.53 -7.75
C VAL A 250 -2.49 6.49 -6.58
N GLN A 251 -3.56 7.27 -6.36
CA GLN A 251 -3.74 8.04 -5.13
C GLN A 251 -4.93 7.48 -4.37
N TYR A 252 -4.68 7.12 -3.12
CA TYR A 252 -5.61 6.52 -2.19
C TYR A 252 -6.07 7.53 -1.15
N PHE A 253 -7.35 7.47 -0.79
CA PHE A 253 -7.99 8.33 0.20
C PHE A 253 -8.76 7.49 1.19
N HIS A 254 -8.79 7.94 2.44
CA HIS A 254 -9.51 7.28 3.52
C HIS A 254 -10.00 8.32 4.51
N PHE A 255 -11.13 8.03 5.15
CA PHE A 255 -11.71 8.90 6.16
C PHE A 255 -12.28 8.08 7.31
N LEU A 256 -12.22 8.69 8.50
CA LEU A 256 -12.68 8.12 9.75
C LEU A 256 -13.96 8.84 10.21
N LEU A 257 -14.89 8.07 10.75
CA LEU A 257 -16.11 8.55 11.41
C LEU A 257 -16.05 8.20 12.90
N ASP A 258 -17.03 8.65 13.69
CA ASP A 258 -17.09 8.36 15.14
C ASP A 258 -17.09 6.87 15.48
N GLN A 259 -17.61 6.04 14.57
CA GLN A 259 -17.46 4.60 14.63
C GLN A 259 -17.25 4.05 13.23
N HIS A 260 -16.90 2.78 13.13
CA HIS A 260 -16.87 2.09 11.85
C HIS A 260 -18.28 1.98 11.28
N GLU A 261 -18.45 2.39 10.02
CA GLU A 261 -19.73 2.48 9.35
C GLU A 261 -19.69 1.83 7.98
N VAL A 262 -20.87 1.46 7.48
CA VAL A 262 -21.07 1.22 6.05
C VAL A 262 -21.46 2.54 5.41
N VAL A 263 -20.68 2.95 4.41
CA VAL A 263 -20.85 4.16 3.59
C VAL A 263 -21.15 3.78 2.14
N PHE A 264 -21.51 4.75 1.31
CA PHE A 264 -21.84 4.49 -0.10
C PHE A 264 -20.80 5.13 -1.03
N SER A 265 -20.08 4.28 -1.77
CA SER A 265 -19.08 4.66 -2.77
C SER A 265 -19.51 4.20 -4.15
N GLU A 266 -19.60 5.11 -5.12
CA GLU A 266 -20.24 4.86 -6.42
C GLU A 266 -21.65 4.22 -6.28
N GLY A 267 -22.36 4.55 -5.20
CA GLY A 267 -23.65 3.97 -4.81
C GLY A 267 -23.60 2.56 -4.22
N ALA A 268 -22.44 1.89 -4.20
CA ALA A 268 -22.26 0.59 -3.57
C ALA A 268 -21.91 0.73 -2.07
N PRO A 269 -22.45 -0.15 -1.20
CA PRO A 269 -22.13 -0.13 0.22
C PRO A 269 -20.73 -0.70 0.48
N THR A 270 -19.88 0.11 1.09
CA THR A 270 -18.48 -0.21 1.46
C THR A 270 -18.18 0.29 2.86
N GLU A 271 -17.00 0.00 3.38
CA GLU A 271 -16.63 0.35 4.75
C GLU A 271 -16.01 1.77 4.86
N SER A 272 -16.22 2.47 5.98
CA SER A 272 -15.36 3.59 6.39
C SER A 272 -14.04 3.07 6.99
N LEU A 273 -13.06 3.93 7.24
CA LEU A 273 -11.82 3.45 7.88
C LEU A 273 -12.11 2.75 9.21
N TYR A 274 -11.66 1.49 9.34
CA TYR A 274 -11.77 0.70 10.56
C TYR A 274 -10.45 0.73 11.34
N THR A 275 -10.38 1.50 12.42
CA THR A 275 -9.19 1.63 13.29
C THR A 275 -9.18 0.59 14.43
N GLY A 276 -9.22 -0.70 14.09
CA GLY A 276 -8.96 -1.75 15.07
C GLY A 276 -7.52 -1.70 15.63
N PRO A 277 -7.19 -2.45 16.70
CA PRO A 277 -5.87 -2.43 17.35
C PRO A 277 -4.67 -2.71 16.43
N GLU A 278 -4.90 -3.36 15.29
CA GLU A 278 -3.87 -3.61 14.26
C GLU A 278 -3.87 -2.56 13.14
N ALA A 279 -4.99 -1.89 12.87
CA ALA A 279 -5.12 -0.94 11.76
C ALA A 279 -4.41 0.40 12.02
N LEU A 280 -4.25 0.80 13.29
CA LEU A 280 -3.41 1.96 13.63
C LEU A 280 -1.92 1.72 13.40
N LYS A 281 -1.49 0.44 13.35
CA LYS A 281 -0.10 0.09 13.07
C LYS A 281 0.23 0.14 11.58
N SER A 282 -0.76 0.11 10.69
CA SER A 282 -0.60 0.15 9.23
C SER A 282 -0.72 1.56 8.62
N VAL A 283 -1.08 2.57 9.42
CA VAL A 283 -1.06 3.97 9.00
C VAL A 283 0.39 4.49 9.07
N PRO A 284 0.91 5.21 8.04
CA PRO A 284 2.23 5.86 8.08
C PRO A 284 2.41 6.71 9.34
N ALA A 285 3.61 6.79 9.91
CA ALA A 285 3.75 7.39 11.24
C ALA A 285 3.29 8.85 11.32
N ASP A 286 3.45 9.64 10.26
CA ASP A 286 3.00 11.03 10.22
C ASP A 286 1.48 11.14 10.33
N ALA A 287 0.75 10.36 9.51
CA ALA A 287 -0.71 10.27 9.56
C ALA A 287 -1.19 9.59 10.85
N ARG A 288 -0.44 8.61 11.37
CA ARG A 288 -0.72 7.99 12.68
C ARG A 288 -0.57 9.00 13.81
N GLN A 289 0.45 9.84 13.75
CA GLN A 289 0.72 10.87 14.75
C GLN A 289 -0.35 11.95 14.71
N GLU A 290 -0.80 12.34 13.52
CA GLU A 290 -1.94 13.22 13.33
C GLU A 290 -3.24 12.60 13.89
N ILE A 291 -3.54 11.34 13.54
CA ILE A 291 -4.69 10.59 14.09
C ILE A 291 -4.63 10.49 15.62
N LEU A 292 -3.46 10.19 16.20
CA LEU A 292 -3.27 10.07 17.65
C LEU A 292 -3.26 11.42 18.39
N LEU A 293 -3.04 12.54 17.68
CA LEU A 293 -3.19 13.90 18.20
C LEU A 293 -4.66 14.34 18.20
N MET A 294 -5.41 13.98 17.15
CA MET A 294 -6.84 14.33 17.02
C MET A 294 -7.77 13.41 17.83
N PHE A 295 -7.39 12.14 18.00
CA PHE A 295 -8.09 11.15 18.84
C PHE A 295 -7.14 10.59 19.89
N PRO A 296 -6.77 11.39 20.92
CA PRO A 296 -5.88 10.93 21.98
C PRO A 296 -6.41 9.68 22.72
N GLU A 297 -7.71 9.41 22.65
CA GLU A 297 -8.34 8.17 23.14
C GLU A 297 -7.87 6.90 22.40
N LEU A 298 -7.39 7.00 21.16
CA LEU A 298 -6.80 5.89 20.41
C LEU A 298 -5.42 5.46 20.96
N LYS A 299 -4.77 6.30 21.78
CA LYS A 299 -3.54 5.93 22.53
C LYS A 299 -3.83 4.97 23.68
N ASN A 300 -5.03 5.02 24.23
CA ASN A 300 -5.46 4.10 25.27
C ASN A 300 -5.99 2.82 24.61
N MET A 301 -5.20 1.74 24.72
CA MET A 301 -5.49 0.38 24.21
C MET A 301 -6.75 -0.29 24.83
N SER A 302 -7.72 0.47 25.32
CA SER A 302 -9.07 0.03 25.70
C SER A 302 -10.15 0.43 24.70
N TYR A 303 -9.85 1.24 23.68
CA TYR A 303 -10.80 1.58 22.62
C TYR A 303 -11.00 0.40 21.65
N ARG A 304 -12.04 -0.41 21.91
CA ARG A 304 -12.50 -1.45 20.98
C ARG A 304 -13.46 -0.83 19.97
N THR A 305 -12.97 -0.45 18.79
CA THR A 305 -13.85 -0.21 17.64
C THR A 305 -14.62 -1.48 17.34
N LYS A 306 -15.95 -1.44 17.41
CA LYS A 306 -16.77 -2.54 16.88
C LYS A 306 -16.90 -2.35 15.38
N PRO A 307 -16.72 -3.40 14.58
CA PRO A 307 -16.95 -3.26 13.15
C PRO A 307 -18.44 -3.06 12.87
N ALA A 308 -18.75 -2.31 11.80
CA ALA A 308 -20.14 -2.04 11.42
C ALA A 308 -20.93 -3.34 11.17
N ARG A 309 -20.26 -4.36 10.62
CA ARG A 309 -20.80 -5.70 10.41
C ARG A 309 -19.76 -6.77 10.73
N TYR A 310 -20.20 -8.03 10.73
CA TYR A 310 -19.31 -9.17 10.90
C TYR A 310 -18.24 -9.20 9.79
N ILE A 311 -16.98 -9.29 10.19
CA ILE A 311 -15.85 -9.44 9.28
C ILE A 311 -15.38 -10.90 9.37
N PRO A 312 -15.52 -11.70 8.32
CA PRO A 312 -14.98 -13.06 8.31
C PRO A 312 -13.46 -13.05 8.51
N GLU A 313 -12.95 -13.95 9.35
CA GLU A 313 -11.51 -14.04 9.66
C GLU A 313 -10.80 -15.12 8.81
N LYS A 314 -11.52 -16.19 8.44
CA LYS A 314 -10.93 -17.37 7.80
C LYS A 314 -11.01 -17.27 6.27
N GLY A 315 -9.85 -17.14 5.63
CA GLY A 315 -9.74 -17.06 4.16
C GLY A 315 -10.41 -18.22 3.40
N LYS A 316 -10.32 -19.46 3.91
CA LYS A 316 -10.98 -20.62 3.29
C LYS A 316 -12.51 -20.52 3.26
N GLN A 317 -13.11 -19.94 4.30
CA GLN A 317 -14.57 -19.75 4.35
C GLN A 317 -15.01 -18.65 3.36
N MET A 318 -14.21 -17.58 3.23
CA MET A 318 -14.45 -16.53 2.23
C MET A 318 -14.38 -17.08 0.80
N GLU A 319 -13.40 -17.93 0.51
CA GLU A 319 -13.28 -18.59 -0.80
C GLU A 319 -14.48 -19.50 -1.10
N GLN A 320 -14.90 -20.32 -0.13
CA GLN A 320 -16.10 -21.15 -0.24
C GLN A 320 -17.35 -20.30 -0.47
N PHE A 321 -17.46 -19.16 0.23
CA PHE A 321 -18.56 -18.22 0.08
C PHE A 321 -18.66 -17.70 -1.35
N VAL A 322 -17.56 -17.23 -1.92
CA VAL A 322 -17.54 -16.73 -3.31
C VAL A 322 -17.87 -17.84 -4.31
N ARG A 323 -17.29 -19.05 -4.15
CA ARG A 323 -17.62 -20.20 -5.00
C ARG A 323 -19.11 -20.54 -4.98
N ARG A 324 -19.78 -20.41 -3.83
CA ARG A 324 -21.23 -20.65 -3.74
C ARG A 324 -22.04 -19.56 -4.44
N HIS A 325 -21.64 -18.30 -4.37
CA HIS A 325 -22.32 -17.23 -5.13
C HIS A 325 -22.25 -17.49 -6.63
N ILE A 326 -21.07 -17.86 -7.14
CA ILE A 326 -20.86 -18.21 -8.55
C ILE A 326 -21.69 -19.45 -8.94
N ALA A 327 -21.59 -20.53 -8.18
CA ALA A 327 -22.28 -21.79 -8.50
C ALA A 327 -23.82 -21.69 -8.48
N ASN A 328 -24.38 -20.71 -7.75
CA ASN A 328 -25.83 -20.52 -7.64
C ASN A 328 -26.33 -19.30 -8.43
N ASP A 329 -25.46 -18.64 -9.20
CA ASP A 329 -25.75 -17.40 -9.93
C ASP A 329 -26.47 -16.36 -9.05
N ARG A 330 -25.91 -16.09 -7.86
CA ARG A 330 -26.46 -15.15 -6.89
C ARG A 330 -25.57 -13.93 -6.74
N PRO A 331 -26.12 -12.70 -6.85
CA PRO A 331 -25.35 -11.49 -6.59
C PRO A 331 -24.94 -11.38 -5.11
N LEU A 332 -23.95 -10.55 -4.82
CA LEU A 332 -23.45 -10.31 -3.46
C LEU A 332 -24.39 -9.41 -2.64
N LEU A 333 -25.21 -8.61 -3.32
CA LEU A 333 -26.25 -7.78 -2.72
C LEU A 333 -27.63 -8.38 -3.04
N SER A 334 -28.02 -9.42 -2.29
CA SER A 334 -29.31 -10.10 -2.45
C SER A 334 -30.04 -10.18 -1.10
N GLY A 335 -31.11 -9.39 -0.94
CA GLY A 335 -32.04 -9.52 0.20
C GLY A 335 -32.77 -10.86 0.24
#